data_AF-A0A8X6XEB4-F1
#
_entry.id   AF-A0A8X6XEB4-F1
#
_cell.length_a   1.000
_cell.length_b   1.000
_cell.length_c   1.000
_cell.angle_alpha   90.00
_cell.angle_beta   90.00
_cell.angle_gamma   90.00
#
_symmetry.space_group_name_H-M   'P 1'
#
loop_
_entity.id
_entity.type
_entity.pdbx_description
1 polymer ?
#
loop_
_entity_poly.entity_id
_entity_poly.type
_entity_poly.pdbx_seq_one_letter_code
_entity_poly.pdbx_strand_id
1 'polypeptide(L)'
;MSRWWEGMDWLKRPPEEWPKSNVTPDFDSINSEKRKTVISAANHEGASEEKYYNRFSSYDRLLRVTAWMYRFFTNCKIEKSNRIIGVLTLEEMNRAEIAVLKIVQKESFSGER
;
A
#
# COMPACT_ATOMS: atom_id res chain seq x y z
N MET A 1 7.84 29.97 35.03
CA MET A 1 7.81 28.66 34.33
C MET A 1 6.82 28.79 33.19
N SER A 2 7.31 28.87 31.95
CA SER A 2 6.45 29.04 30.77
C SER A 2 5.72 27.74 30.46
N ARG A 3 4.40 27.81 30.29
CA ARG A 3 3.53 26.67 30.00
C ARG A 3 3.62 26.34 28.52
N TRP A 4 4.09 25.14 28.18
CA TRP A 4 4.30 24.70 26.80
C TRP A 4 3.03 24.73 25.93
N TRP A 5 1.84 24.78 26.55
CA TRP A 5 0.55 24.88 25.86
C TRP A 5 0.09 26.32 25.57
N GLU A 6 0.73 27.35 26.13
CA GLU A 6 0.33 28.75 25.88
C GLU A 6 0.83 29.30 24.54
N GLY A 7 1.68 28.53 23.85
CA GLY A 7 2.33 28.94 22.60
C GLY A 7 3.33 30.08 22.82
N MET A 8 4.14 30.37 21.80
CA MET A 8 4.98 31.55 21.81
C MET A 8 4.13 32.81 21.63
N ASP A 9 4.55 33.95 22.19
CA ASP A 9 3.75 35.18 22.20
C ASP A 9 3.32 35.66 20.81
N TRP A 10 4.13 35.40 19.78
CA TRP A 10 3.83 35.78 18.40
C TRP A 10 2.66 34.99 17.80
N LEU A 11 2.31 33.82 18.34
CA LEU A 11 1.19 33.01 17.86
C LEU A 11 -0.17 33.68 18.14
N LYS A 12 -0.22 34.58 19.14
CA LYS A 12 -1.41 35.35 19.52
C LYS A 12 -1.53 36.66 18.74
N ARG A 13 -0.54 37.01 17.93
CA ARG A 13 -0.46 38.27 17.19
C ARG A 13 -0.90 38.10 15.73
N PRO A 14 -1.25 39.19 15.04
CA PRO A 14 -1.59 39.15 13.61
C PRO A 14 -0.51 38.43 12.78
N PRO A 15 -0.89 37.69 11.71
CA PRO A 15 0.03 36.91 10.87
C PRO A 15 1.21 37.71 10.29
N GLU A 16 1.05 39.03 10.15
CA GLU A 16 2.08 39.95 9.67
C GLU A 16 3.26 40.07 10.64
N GLU A 17 3.02 39.86 11.94
CA GLU A 17 4.02 39.85 13.02
C GLU A 17 4.63 38.47 13.27
N TRP A 18 4.18 37.44 12.55
CA TRP A 18 4.76 36.12 12.69
C TRP A 18 6.19 36.12 12.16
N PRO A 19 7.11 35.36 12.76
CA PRO A 19 8.46 35.21 12.23
C PRO A 19 8.37 34.65 10.81
N LYS A 20 8.68 35.49 9.82
CA LYS A 20 8.71 35.09 8.42
C LYS A 20 9.88 34.15 8.23
N SER A 21 9.59 32.89 7.90
CA SER A 21 10.63 31.92 7.58
C SER A 21 11.26 32.32 6.24
N ASN A 22 12.36 33.06 6.29
CA ASN A 22 13.20 33.32 5.11
C ASN A 22 14.07 32.10 4.74
N VAL A 23 13.73 30.93 5.26
CA VAL A 23 14.48 29.70 5.05
C VAL A 23 14.07 29.18 3.68
N THR A 24 14.93 29.34 2.70
CA THR A 24 14.82 28.55 1.46
C THR A 24 14.95 27.09 1.86
N PRO A 25 13.93 26.25 1.63
CA PRO A 25 14.01 24.85 2.00
C PRO A 25 15.18 24.21 1.26
N ASP A 26 16.15 23.70 2.01
CA ASP A 26 17.19 22.83 1.46
C ASP A 26 16.53 21.49 1.13
N PHE A 27 16.12 21.37 -0.13
CA PHE A 27 15.46 20.18 -0.63
C PHE A 27 16.36 18.94 -0.53
N ASP A 28 17.69 19.08 -0.54
CA ASP A 28 18.61 17.95 -0.37
C ASP A 28 18.61 17.46 1.09
N SER A 29 18.66 18.38 2.07
CA SER A 29 18.48 18.04 3.48
C SER A 29 17.13 17.35 3.72
N ILE A 30 16.04 17.90 3.19
CA ILE A 30 14.68 17.33 3.31
C ILE A 30 14.60 15.95 2.65
N ASN A 31 15.24 15.77 1.50
CA ASN A 31 15.21 14.50 0.77
C ASN A 31 16.14 13.45 1.40
N SER A 32 17.17 13.85 2.13
CA SER A 32 18.00 12.95 2.94
C SER A 32 17.28 12.40 4.17
N GLU A 33 16.36 13.18 4.76
CA GLU A 33 15.53 12.76 5.90
C GLU A 33 14.40 11.81 5.47
N LYS A 34 14.00 11.84 4.19
CA LYS A 34 13.13 10.80 3.64
C LYS A 34 13.86 9.46 3.76
N ARG A 35 13.47 8.68 4.77
CA ARG A 35 13.89 7.29 4.93
C ARG A 35 13.65 6.57 3.61
N LYS A 36 14.73 6.25 2.90
CA LYS A 36 14.68 5.35 1.75
C LYS A 36 14.14 4.03 2.29
N THR A 37 12.87 3.73 2.00
CA THR A 37 12.33 2.39 2.26
C THR A 37 13.08 1.45 1.35
N VAL A 38 14.19 0.88 1.85
CA VAL A 38 14.90 -0.18 1.16
C VAL A 38 14.00 -1.40 1.23
N ILE A 39 13.24 -1.63 0.16
CA ILE A 39 12.56 -2.90 -0.05
C ILE A 39 13.67 -3.89 -0.40
N SER A 40 14.24 -4.55 0.61
CA SER A 40 15.12 -5.69 0.38
C SER A 40 14.24 -6.84 -0.11
N ALA A 41 14.26 -7.09 -1.42
CA ALA A 41 13.74 -8.32 -1.96
C ALA A 41 14.74 -9.43 -1.61
N ALA A 42 14.49 -10.14 -0.51
CA ALA A 42 15.21 -11.38 -0.22
C ALA A 42 14.78 -12.42 -1.25
N ASN A 43 15.62 -12.67 -2.25
CA ASN A 43 15.46 -13.81 -3.15
C ASN A 43 15.68 -15.08 -2.32
N HIS A 44 14.59 -15.69 -1.87
CA HIS A 44 14.64 -16.90 -1.06
C HIS A 44 14.81 -18.11 -1.99
N GLU A 45 16.05 -18.35 -2.44
CA GLU A 45 16.41 -19.59 -3.12
C GLU A 45 16.25 -20.75 -2.11
N GLY A 46 15.15 -21.51 -2.23
CA GLY A 46 14.93 -22.71 -1.40
C GLY A 46 13.76 -22.63 -0.41
N ALA A 47 12.93 -21.58 -0.42
CA ALA A 47 11.58 -21.76 0.12
C ALA A 47 10.85 -22.71 -0.83
N SER A 48 10.45 -23.90 -0.36
CA SER A 48 9.34 -24.63 -0.98
C SER A 48 8.29 -23.59 -1.35
N GLU A 49 7.84 -23.53 -2.61
CA GLU A 49 6.86 -22.53 -3.07
C GLU A 49 5.63 -22.59 -2.17
N GLU A 50 5.67 -21.84 -1.07
CA GLU A 50 4.61 -21.81 -0.09
C GLU A 50 3.50 -21.06 -0.79
N LYS A 51 2.53 -21.84 -1.28
CA LYS A 51 1.46 -21.32 -2.10
C LYS A 51 0.84 -20.15 -1.36
N TYR A 52 0.80 -18.99 -2.00
CA TYR A 52 0.42 -17.75 -1.32
C TYR A 52 -0.93 -17.86 -0.60
N TYR A 53 -1.83 -18.67 -1.16
CA TYR A 53 -3.17 -18.89 -0.64
C TYR A 53 -3.19 -19.72 0.67
N ASN A 54 -2.16 -20.51 0.96
CA ASN A 54 -2.02 -21.26 2.23
C ASN A 54 -1.77 -20.33 3.43
N ARG A 55 -1.37 -19.08 3.19
CA ARG A 55 -1.13 -18.08 4.25
C ARG A 55 -2.41 -17.49 4.83
N PHE A 56 -3.57 -17.81 4.25
CA PHE A 56 -4.85 -17.28 4.66
C PHE A 56 -5.67 -18.36 5.36
N SER A 57 -6.09 -18.09 6.59
CA SER A 57 -6.99 -18.94 7.37
C SER A 57 -8.47 -18.71 7.07
N SER A 58 -8.80 -17.81 6.14
CA SER A 58 -10.17 -17.47 5.76
C SER A 58 -10.28 -17.34 4.24
N TYR A 59 -11.26 -18.03 3.67
CA TYR A 59 -11.57 -17.96 2.25
C TYR A 59 -11.98 -16.55 1.80
N ASP A 60 -12.87 -15.89 2.55
CA ASP A 60 -13.26 -14.50 2.26
C ASP A 60 -12.05 -13.55 2.29
N ARG A 61 -11.13 -13.73 3.25
CA ARG A 61 -9.90 -12.94 3.32
C ARG A 61 -9.00 -13.19 2.11
N LEU A 62 -8.84 -14.45 1.70
CA LEU A 62 -8.10 -14.81 0.49
C LEU A 62 -8.69 -14.11 -0.74
N LEU A 63 -10.00 -14.21 -0.95
CA LEU A 63 -10.68 -13.58 -2.09
C LEU A 63 -10.50 -12.06 -2.10
N ARG A 64 -10.70 -11.40 -0.96
CA ARG A 64 -10.52 -9.94 -0.85
C ARG A 64 -9.11 -9.51 -1.19
N VAL A 65 -8.10 -10.21 -0.67
CA VAL A 65 -6.69 -9.88 -0.94
C VAL A 65 -6.38 -10.10 -2.41
N THR A 66 -6.81 -11.22 -2.99
CA THR A 66 -6.63 -11.49 -4.42
C THR A 66 -7.33 -10.44 -5.30
N ALA A 67 -8.55 -10.02 -4.95
CA ALA A 67 -9.26 -8.95 -5.65
C ALA A 67 -8.51 -7.61 -5.59
N TRP A 68 -7.99 -7.24 -4.41
CA TRP A 68 -7.14 -6.05 -4.26
C TRP A 68 -5.85 -6.12 -5.07
N MET A 69 -5.21 -7.29 -5.16
CA MET A 69 -4.02 -7.50 -6.00
C MET A 69 -4.35 -7.23 -7.48
N TYR A 70 -5.48 -7.75 -7.97
CA TYR A 70 -5.92 -7.48 -9.34
C TYR A 70 -6.21 -6.00 -9.57
N ARG A 71 -6.95 -5.33 -8.68
CA ARG A 71 -7.24 -3.90 -8.79
C ARG A 71 -5.95 -3.08 -8.77
N PHE A 72 -5.02 -3.40 -7.87
CA PHE A 72 -3.72 -2.74 -7.80
C PHE A 72 -2.97 -2.87 -9.13
N PHE A 73 -2.88 -4.09 -9.66
CA PHE A 73 -2.23 -4.35 -10.93
C PHE A 73 -2.87 -3.58 -12.09
N THR A 74 -4.19 -3.51 -12.15
CA THR A 74 -4.93 -2.69 -13.14
C THR A 74 -4.61 -1.21 -12.95
N ASN A 75 -4.66 -0.70 -11.72
CA ASN A 75 -4.40 0.70 -11.39
C ASN A 75 -2.95 1.14 -11.67
N CYS A 76 -1.99 0.20 -11.67
CA CYS A 76 -0.61 0.45 -12.07
C CYS A 76 -0.45 0.70 -13.59
N LYS A 77 -1.40 0.24 -14.41
CA LYS A 77 -1.35 0.37 -15.87
C LYS A 77 -2.09 1.59 -16.41
N ILE A 78 -2.83 2.30 -15.56
CA ILE A 78 -3.66 3.45 -15.95
C ILE A 78 -3.24 4.71 -15.22
N GLU A 79 -3.57 5.86 -15.81
CA GLU A 79 -3.26 7.18 -15.25
C GLU A 79 -3.94 7.37 -13.88
N LYS A 80 -3.30 8.15 -13.00
CA LYS A 80 -3.77 8.40 -11.62
C LYS A 80 -5.22 8.90 -11.57
N SER A 81 -5.64 9.72 -12.52
CA SER A 81 -7.00 10.25 -12.67
C SER A 81 -8.06 9.18 -12.94
N ASN A 82 -7.68 8.09 -13.62
CA ASN A 82 -8.58 7.02 -14.05
C ASN A 82 -8.54 5.80 -13.11
N ARG A 83 -7.78 5.85 -12.02
CA ARG A 83 -7.66 4.74 -11.08
C ARG A 83 -8.99 4.42 -10.42
N ILE A 84 -9.25 3.13 -10.27
CA ILE A 84 -10.43 2.63 -9.55
C ILE A 84 -10.19 2.82 -8.06
N ILE A 85 -11.09 3.54 -7.40
CA ILE A 85 -11.04 3.88 -5.97
C ILE A 85 -12.37 3.45 -5.33
N GLY A 86 -12.34 3.13 -4.03
CA GLY A 86 -13.54 2.77 -3.25
C GLY A 86 -13.59 1.29 -2.87
N VAL A 87 -14.77 0.78 -2.57
CA VAL A 87 -14.97 -0.62 -2.16
C VAL A 87 -14.77 -1.59 -3.33
N LEU A 88 -14.43 -2.85 -3.03
CA LEU A 88 -14.38 -3.90 -4.04
C LEU A 88 -15.78 -4.15 -4.62
N THR A 89 -15.87 -4.27 -5.93
CA THR A 89 -17.12 -4.62 -6.60
C THR A 89 -17.37 -6.13 -6.56
N LEU A 90 -18.62 -6.54 -6.75
CA LEU A 90 -18.97 -7.95 -6.86
C LEU A 90 -18.22 -8.63 -8.03
N GLU A 91 -18.01 -7.91 -9.13
CA GLU A 91 -17.28 -8.44 -10.29
C GLU A 91 -15.82 -8.75 -9.94
N GLU A 92 -15.16 -7.87 -9.18
CA GLU A 92 -13.77 -8.10 -8.74
C GLU A 92 -13.67 -9.29 -7.78
N MET A 93 -14.66 -9.45 -6.89
CA MET A 93 -14.73 -10.60 -5.99
C MET A 93 -14.93 -11.90 -6.78
N ASN A 94 -15.86 -11.93 -7.74
CA ASN A 94 -16.09 -13.10 -8.60
C ASN A 94 -14.86 -13.45 -9.44
N ARG A 95 -14.16 -12.44 -9.97
CA ARG A 95 -12.91 -12.65 -10.72
C ARG A 95 -11.83 -13.26 -9.85
N ALA A 96 -11.70 -12.78 -8.61
CA ALA A 96 -10.75 -13.33 -7.65
C ALA A 96 -11.08 -14.79 -7.28
N GLU A 97 -12.35 -15.11 -7.08
CA GLU A 97 -12.81 -16.48 -6.82
C GLU A 97 -12.48 -17.43 -7.96
N ILE A 98 -12.86 -17.07 -9.19
CA ILE A 98 -12.55 -17.89 -10.38
C ILE A 98 -11.04 -18.10 -10.52
N ALA A 99 -10.23 -17.07 -10.25
CA ALA A 99 -8.78 -17.17 -10.32
C ALA A 99 -8.22 -18.15 -9.28
N VAL A 100 -8.64 -18.05 -8.02
CA VAL A 100 -8.23 -18.95 -6.94
C VAL A 100 -8.63 -20.39 -7.25
N LEU A 101 -9.88 -20.61 -7.69
CA LEU A 101 -10.36 -21.94 -8.06
C LEU A 101 -9.55 -22.56 -9.19
N LYS A 102 -9.23 -21.79 -10.25
CA LYS A 102 -8.40 -22.27 -11.36
C LYS A 102 -7.00 -22.69 -10.91
N ILE A 103 -6.39 -21.95 -9.98
CA ILE A 103 -5.08 -22.29 -9.42
C ILE A 103 -5.16 -23.61 -8.66
N VAL A 104 -6.13 -23.74 -7.75
CA VAL A 104 -6.33 -24.96 -6.95
C VAL A 104 -6.66 -26.16 -7.83
N GLN A 105 -7.52 -26.01 -8.83
CA GLN A 105 -7.86 -27.08 -9.77
C GLN A 105 -6.63 -27.54 -10.55
N LYS A 106 -5.89 -26.61 -11.16
CA LYS A 106 -4.69 -26.94 -11.94
C LYS A 106 -3.68 -27.75 -11.12
N GLU A 107 -3.54 -27.43 -9.85
CA GLU A 107 -2.61 -28.12 -8.95
C GLU A 107 -3.15 -29.44 -8.41
N SER A 108 -4.45 -29.54 -8.15
CA SER A 108 -5.05 -30.76 -7.62
C SER A 108 -5.12 -31.86 -8.68
N PHE A 109 -5.31 -31.46 -9.95
CA PHE A 109 -5.46 -32.37 -11.09
C PHE A 109 -4.21 -32.43 -12.00
N SER A 110 -3.06 -31.90 -11.55
CA SER A 110 -1.84 -31.92 -12.37
C SER A 110 -1.27 -33.32 -12.62
N GLY A 111 -1.74 -34.33 -11.89
CA GLY A 111 -1.28 -35.73 -11.98
C GLY A 111 -2.26 -36.70 -12.64
N GLU A 112 -3.45 -36.26 -13.05
CA GLU A 112 -4.41 -37.10 -13.77
C GLU A 112 -4.10 -37.08 -15.27
N ARG A 113 -3.26 -38.01 -15.72
CA ARG A 113 -3.05 -38.34 -17.13
C ARG A 113 -3.15 -39.84 -17.35
#